data_AF-A0A821RVC4-F1
#
_entry.id   AF-A0A821RVC4-F1
#
_cell.length_a   1.000
_cell.length_b   1.000
_cell.length_c   1.000
_cell.angle_alpha   90.00
_cell.angle_beta   90.00
_cell.angle_gamma   90.00
#
_symmetry.space_group_name_H-M   'P 1'
#
loop_
_entity.id
_entity.type
_entity.pdbx_description
1 polymer ?
#
loop_
_entity_poly.entity_id
_entity_poly.type
_entity_poly.pdbx_seq_one_letter_code
_entity_poly.pdbx_strand_id
1 'polypeptide(L)'
;MFSGTGELNTFYCPMKSVNIQMSGTGFAYVYGVEGVHAILSGTGTICYRGPLLSQIISGPGSIRECIPEKTTEGPAQTTKESEHSSSESGQIMSRNQQLMMILTTTIVFLFF
;
A
#
# COMPACT_ATOMS: atom_id res chain seq x y z
N MET A 1 -12.62 14.68 -3.55
CA MET A 1 -13.31 13.81 -2.57
C MET A 1 -13.36 12.42 -3.15
N PHE A 2 -12.91 11.42 -2.39
CA PHE A 2 -12.92 10.02 -2.80
C PHE A 2 -13.82 9.22 -1.84
N SER A 3 -14.76 8.44 -2.36
CA SER A 3 -15.69 7.63 -1.56
C SER A 3 -15.87 6.25 -2.18
N GLY A 4 -15.70 5.19 -1.40
CA GLY A 4 -15.84 3.80 -1.85
C GLY A 4 -14.50 3.05 -1.83
N THR A 5 -14.34 2.11 -2.76
CA THR A 5 -13.11 1.36 -3.02
C THR A 5 -12.38 1.92 -4.24
N GLY A 6 -11.09 2.23 -4.11
CA GLY A 6 -10.23 2.44 -5.27
C GLY A 6 -8.94 3.17 -4.96
N GLU A 7 -8.22 3.51 -6.03
CA GLU A 7 -6.86 3.99 -5.98
C GLU A 7 -6.74 5.34 -6.71
N LEU A 8 -6.14 6.32 -6.03
CA LEU A 8 -5.78 7.60 -6.61
C LEU A 8 -4.25 7.70 -6.65
N ASN A 9 -3.67 7.69 -7.84
CA ASN A 9 -2.23 7.89 -8.00
C ASN A 9 -1.92 9.23 -8.65
N THR A 10 -1.49 10.20 -7.83
CA THR A 10 -1.02 11.52 -8.30
C THR A 10 0.43 11.78 -7.90
N PHE A 11 1.21 10.72 -7.69
CA PHE A 11 2.59 10.81 -7.19
C PHE A 11 3.51 11.69 -8.05
N TYR A 12 3.33 11.64 -9.37
CA TYR A 12 4.14 12.41 -10.33
C TYR A 12 3.52 13.78 -10.70
N CYS A 13 2.46 14.19 -10.02
CA CYS A 13 1.78 15.46 -10.28
C CYS A 13 1.99 16.40 -9.07
N PRO A 14 3.07 17.22 -9.05
CA PRO A 14 3.27 18.20 -7.99
C PRO A 14 2.16 19.24 -8.04
N MET A 15 1.41 19.36 -6.95
CA MET A 15 0.41 20.40 -6.76
C MET A 15 0.93 21.41 -5.75
N LYS A 16 0.60 22.69 -5.92
CA LYS A 16 1.00 23.73 -4.96
C LYS A 16 0.53 23.40 -3.55
N SER A 17 -0.76 23.11 -3.39
CA SER A 17 -1.37 22.65 -2.15
C SER A 17 -2.38 21.54 -2.46
N VAL A 18 -2.50 20.55 -1.59
CA VAL A 18 -3.42 19.42 -1.73
C VAL A 18 -4.40 19.42 -0.58
N ASN A 19 -5.69 19.30 -0.90
CA ASN A 19 -6.74 18.97 0.07
C ASN A 19 -7.38 17.63 -0.34
N ILE A 20 -7.13 16.59 0.45
CA ILE A 20 -7.64 15.24 0.20
C ILE A 20 -8.58 14.78 1.32
N GLN A 21 -9.76 14.32 0.91
CA GLN A 21 -10.73 13.68 1.78
C GLN A 21 -11.07 12.31 1.20
N MET A 22 -10.83 11.25 1.98
CA MET A 22 -11.09 9.87 1.62
C MET A 22 -12.03 9.22 2.62
N SER A 23 -13.11 8.61 2.12
CA SER A 23 -14.06 7.84 2.93
C SER A 23 -14.17 6.41 2.40
N GLY A 24 -13.96 5.41 3.27
CA GLY A 24 -14.05 3.99 2.93
C GLY A 24 -12.71 3.26 2.95
N THR A 25 -12.51 2.39 1.97
CA THR A 25 -11.32 1.54 1.83
C THR A 25 -10.61 1.95 0.54
N GLY A 26 -9.31 2.17 0.56
CA GLY A 26 -8.66 2.66 -0.65
C GLY A 26 -7.25 3.17 -0.38
N PHE A 27 -6.60 3.57 -1.46
CA PHE A 27 -5.25 4.07 -1.40
C PHE A 27 -5.15 5.38 -2.19
N ALA A 28 -4.57 6.41 -1.59
CA ALA A 28 -4.32 7.66 -2.28
C ALA A 28 -2.85 8.09 -2.16
N TYR A 29 -2.18 8.31 -3.28
CA TYR A 29 -0.89 8.96 -3.38
C TYR A 29 -1.08 10.41 -3.81
N VAL A 30 -0.62 11.36 -2.99
CA VAL A 30 -0.71 12.79 -3.27
C VAL A 30 0.62 13.52 -3.07
N TYR A 31 0.85 14.59 -3.84
CA TYR A 31 2.05 15.41 -3.72
C TYR A 31 1.69 16.91 -3.63
N GLY A 32 1.85 17.48 -2.43
CA GLY A 32 1.70 18.93 -2.18
C GLY A 32 3.06 19.58 -1.92
N VAL A 33 3.46 20.53 -2.77
CA VAL A 33 4.76 21.22 -2.66
C VAL A 33 4.80 22.14 -1.44
N GLU A 34 3.74 22.91 -1.21
CA GLU A 34 3.64 23.85 -0.09
C GLU A 34 2.81 23.31 1.07
N GLY A 35 1.99 22.28 0.84
CA GLY A 35 1.13 21.75 1.89
C GLY A 35 0.18 20.63 1.49
N VAL A 36 -0.09 19.75 2.44
CA VAL A 36 -1.14 18.72 2.35
C VAL A 36 -2.06 18.80 3.55
N HIS A 37 -3.37 18.90 3.29
CA HIS A 37 -4.45 18.70 4.24
C HIS A 37 -5.12 17.37 3.95
N ALA A 38 -5.14 16.45 4.92
CA ALA A 38 -5.66 15.10 4.71
C ALA A 38 -6.74 14.73 5.74
N ILE A 39 -7.87 14.24 5.25
CA ILE A 39 -8.97 13.71 6.07
C ILE A 39 -9.28 12.30 5.60
N LEU A 40 -9.25 11.35 6.54
CA LEU A 40 -9.51 9.94 6.30
C LEU A 40 -10.61 9.44 7.22
N SER A 41 -11.70 8.93 6.65
CA SER A 41 -12.78 8.27 7.37
C SER A 41 -12.94 6.83 6.87
N GLY A 42 -12.33 5.86 7.56
CA GLY A 42 -12.39 4.45 7.17
C GLY A 42 -11.09 3.68 7.45
N THR A 43 -10.81 2.69 6.62
CA THR A 43 -9.67 1.77 6.78
C THR A 43 -8.60 1.94 5.70
N GLY A 44 -8.81 2.88 4.77
CA GLY A 44 -7.87 3.14 3.68
C GLY A 44 -6.53 3.74 4.14
N THR A 45 -5.66 4.00 3.17
CA THR A 45 -4.37 4.65 3.35
C THR A 45 -4.26 5.91 2.50
N ILE A 46 -3.78 7.01 3.08
CA ILE A 46 -3.31 8.18 2.34
C ILE A 46 -1.80 8.26 2.51
N CYS A 47 -1.10 8.21 1.38
CA CYS A 47 0.33 8.35 1.28
C CYS A 47 0.61 9.74 0.68
N TYR A 48 1.28 10.62 1.41
CA TYR A 48 1.51 12.00 0.99
C TYR A 48 2.99 12.31 0.78
N ARG A 49 3.29 13.27 -0.10
CA ARG A 49 4.62 13.86 -0.25
C ARG A 49 4.55 15.36 -0.01
N GLY A 50 5.57 15.89 0.69
CA GLY A 50 5.67 17.30 1.07
C GLY A 50 5.13 17.58 2.48
N PRO A 51 5.07 18.86 2.90
CA PRO A 51 4.72 19.23 4.27
C PRO A 51 3.26 18.91 4.59
N LEU A 52 3.03 18.11 5.64
CA LEU A 52 1.68 17.83 6.15
C LEU A 52 1.22 18.98 7.04
N LEU A 53 0.20 19.73 6.60
CA LEU A 53 -0.33 20.89 7.32
C LEU A 53 -1.42 20.50 8.31
N SER A 54 -2.27 19.53 7.97
CA SER A 54 -3.28 19.00 8.88
C SER A 54 -3.65 17.56 8.55
N GLN A 55 -3.96 16.77 9.57
CA GLN A 55 -4.49 15.42 9.41
C GLN A 55 -5.65 15.14 10.36
N ILE A 56 -6.66 14.44 9.85
CA ILE A 56 -7.76 13.90 10.64
C ILE A 56 -7.98 12.46 10.21
N ILE A 57 -7.99 11.53 11.17
CA ILE A 57 -8.27 10.11 10.94
C ILE A 57 -9.45 9.69 11.82
N SER A 58 -10.47 9.12 11.20
CA SER A 58 -11.64 8.53 11.85
C SER A 58 -11.78 7.09 11.38
N GLY A 59 -11.26 6.14 12.17
CA GLY A 59 -11.22 4.71 11.84
C GLY A 59 -9.80 4.14 11.90
N PRO A 60 -9.62 2.85 11.55
CA PRO A 60 -8.33 2.16 11.66
C PRO A 60 -7.40 2.41 10.45
N GLY A 61 -7.72 3.37 9.58
CA GLY A 61 -6.89 3.73 8.42
C GLY A 61 -5.58 4.44 8.79
N SER A 62 -4.80 4.79 7.77
CA SER A 62 -3.45 5.34 7.95
C SER A 62 -3.18 6.54 7.04
N ILE A 63 -2.60 7.61 7.59
CA ILE A 63 -2.02 8.71 6.81
C ILE A 63 -0.51 8.70 7.09
N ARG A 64 0.32 8.58 6.04
CA ARG A 64 1.78 8.47 6.17
C ARG A 64 2.52 9.12 5.01
N GLU A 65 3.78 9.48 5.22
CA GLU A 65 4.62 10.03 4.16
C GLU A 65 5.04 8.94 3.16
N CYS A 66 5.02 9.28 1.87
CA CYS A 66 5.55 8.48 0.79
C CYS A 66 7.08 8.51 0.83
N ILE A 67 7.70 7.48 1.39
CA ILE A 67 9.13 7.27 1.24
C ILE A 67 9.35 6.63 -0.14
N PRO A 68 10.00 7.32 -1.10
CA PRO A 68 10.42 6.65 -2.33
C PRO A 68 11.42 5.57 -1.92
N GLU A 69 11.11 4.32 -2.22
CA GLU A 69 12.05 3.21 -2.08
C GLU A 69 13.30 3.57 -2.89
N LYS A 70 14.46 3.68 -2.22
CA LYS A 70 15.73 3.92 -2.90
C LYS A 70 15.98 2.74 -3.84
N THR A 71 15.72 2.94 -5.12
CA THR A 71 16.14 2.04 -6.20
C THR A 71 17.64 1.88 -6.10
N THR A 72 18.09 0.72 -5.61
CA THR A 72 19.47 0.28 -5.80
C THR A 72 19.49 -0.35 -7.18
N GLU A 73 19.96 0.41 -8.17
CA GLU A 73 20.06 -0.03 -9.56
C GLU A 73 21.08 -1.18 -9.71
N GLY A 74 20.66 -2.25 -10.39
CA GLY A 74 21.50 -3.24 -11.07
C GLY A 74 20.84 -3.57 -12.43
N PRO A 75 21.61 -3.78 -13.52
CA PRO A 75 21.21 -3.30 -14.84
C PRO A 75 20.33 -4.26 -15.66
N ALA A 76 19.43 -3.63 -16.43
CA ALA A 76 18.95 -3.94 -17.78
C ALA A 76 18.49 -5.36 -18.14
N GLN A 77 17.23 -5.47 -18.58
CA GLN A 77 16.94 -6.08 -19.88
C GLN A 77 15.59 -5.60 -20.46
N THR A 78 15.70 -4.91 -21.58
CA THR A 78 14.64 -4.64 -22.56
C THR A 78 14.46 -5.88 -23.42
N THR A 79 13.27 -6.50 -23.52
CA THR A 79 12.80 -7.13 -24.78
C THR A 79 11.28 -7.30 -24.75
N LYS A 80 10.69 -7.14 -25.93
CA LYS A 80 9.28 -7.34 -26.30
C LYS A 80 8.85 -8.81 -26.16
N GLU A 81 7.53 -9.03 -26.07
CA GLU A 81 6.71 -10.18 -26.55
C GLU A 81 5.55 -10.44 -25.55
N SER A 82 4.30 -10.13 -25.89
CA SER A 82 3.31 -11.01 -26.54
C SER A 82 3.08 -12.33 -25.79
N GLU A 83 1.87 -12.44 -25.21
CA GLU A 83 1.11 -13.62 -24.79
C GLU A 83 1.85 -14.98 -24.68
N HIS A 84 1.97 -15.54 -23.47
CA HIS A 84 1.43 -16.87 -23.16
C HIS A 84 1.46 -17.18 -21.66
N SER A 85 0.31 -17.60 -21.15
CA SER A 85 0.09 -18.61 -20.10
C SER A 85 1.30 -19.09 -19.28
N SER A 86 1.34 -18.74 -18.00
CA SER A 86 1.44 -19.70 -16.89
C SER A 86 1.21 -18.95 -15.58
N SER A 87 0.03 -19.11 -14.99
CA SER A 87 -0.32 -18.47 -13.72
C SER A 87 0.29 -19.31 -12.59
N GLU A 88 1.50 -18.94 -12.17
CA GLU A 88 2.08 -19.42 -10.90
C GLU A 88 1.27 -18.83 -9.74
N SER A 89 0.33 -19.63 -9.25
CA SER A 89 -0.50 -19.31 -8.09
C SER A 89 0.37 -19.43 -6.84
N GLY A 90 1.04 -18.34 -6.48
CA GLY A 90 1.64 -18.16 -5.16
C GLY A 90 0.52 -18.13 -4.13
N GLN A 91 0.19 -19.27 -3.53
CA GLN A 91 -0.79 -19.35 -2.45
C GLN A 91 -0.31 -18.50 -1.27
N ILE A 92 -0.94 -17.36 -1.07
CA ILE A 92 -0.84 -16.58 0.16
C ILE A 92 -1.54 -17.40 1.24
N MET A 93 -0.75 -18.19 1.96
CA MET A 93 -1.22 -19.07 3.01
C MET A 93 -1.80 -18.23 4.16
N SER A 94 -3.05 -18.49 4.52
CA SER A 94 -3.73 -17.77 5.60
C SER A 94 -2.99 -17.95 6.93
N ARG A 95 -3.01 -16.94 7.81
CA ARG A 95 -2.38 -17.00 9.15
C ARG A 95 -2.82 -18.23 9.96
N ASN A 96 -4.05 -18.70 9.75
CA ASN A 96 -4.55 -19.91 10.42
C ASN A 96 -3.91 -21.19 9.87
N GLN A 97 -3.52 -21.22 8.59
CA GLN A 97 -2.77 -22.32 7.99
C GLN A 97 -1.28 -22.31 8.39
N GLN A 98 -0.68 -21.13 8.55
CA GLN A 98 0.67 -21.02 9.13
C GLN A 98 0.73 -21.52 10.58
N LEU A 99 -0.28 -21.18 11.40
CA LEU A 99 -0.35 -21.67 12.78
C LEU A 99 -0.52 -23.20 12.85
N MET A 100 -1.31 -23.79 11.94
CA MET A 100 -1.45 -25.25 11.86
C MET A 100 -0.14 -25.95 11.48
N MET A 101 0.67 -25.37 10.58
CA MET A 101 1.95 -25.95 10.17
C MET A 101 2.98 -25.95 11.32
N ILE A 102 3.00 -24.89 12.13
CA ILE A 102 3.89 -24.80 13.31
C ILE A 102 3.48 -25.85 14.35
N LEU A 103 2.17 -25.98 14.62
CA LEU A 103 1.67 -26.90 15.63
C LEU A 103 1.99 -28.37 15.26
N THR A 104 1.82 -28.77 14.00
CA THR A 104 2.13 -30.13 13.55
C THR A 104 3.62 -30.43 13.58
N THR A 105 4.46 -29.49 13.18
CA THR A 105 5.93 -29.68 13.19
C THR A 105 6.47 -29.86 14.61
N THR A 106 5.91 -29.14 15.59
CA THR A 106 6.34 -29.23 16.99
C THR A 106 5.95 -30.57 17.64
N ILE A 107 4.79 -31.13 17.28
CA ILE A 107 4.33 -32.42 17.81
C ILE A 107 5.21 -33.57 17.31
N VAL A 108 5.65 -33.55 16.04
CA VAL A 108 6.51 -34.62 15.49
C VAL A 108 7.88 -34.66 16.18
N PHE A 109 8.42 -33.50 16.59
CA PHE A 109 9.68 -33.42 17.34
C PHE A 109 9.60 -33.89 18.79
N LEU A 110 8.40 -34.06 19.36
CA LEU A 110 8.22 -34.57 20.72
C LEU A 110 8.14 -36.10 20.79
N PHE A 111 8.03 -36.78 19.64
CA PHE A 111 7.91 -38.24 19.55
C PHE A 111 9.17 -38.93 18.97
N PHE A 112 10.26 -38.18 18.76
CA PHE A 112 11.59 -38.67 18.39
C PHE A 112 12.62 -38.18 19.40
#